data_AF-A0A7L3UTS5-F1
#
_entry.id   AF-A0A7L3UTS5-F1
#
_cell.length_a   1.000
_cell.length_b   1.000
_cell.length_c   1.000
_cell.angle_alpha   90.00
_cell.angle_beta   90.00
_cell.angle_gamma   90.00
#
_symmetry.space_group_name_H-M   'P 1'
#
loop_
_entity.id
_entity.type
_entity.pdbx_description
1 polymer ?
#
loop_
_entity_poly.entity_id
_entity_poly.type
_entity_poly.pdbx_seq_one_letter_code
_entity_poly.pdbx_strand_id
1 'polypeptide(L)'
;RELESIRRRKQELLGEIQRLRDELSEAISEVEGLEANEGSKTLQRNRKMGMGRKKFNMDPKKGIQFLVEQELLRHTAEDIARFLYKGEGLNKTAIGD
;
A
#
# COMPACT_ATOMS: atom_id res chain seq x y z
N ARG A 1 -37.51 -44.56 1.22
CA ARG A 1 -36.13 -44.83 1.69
C ARG A 1 -35.07 -44.21 0.78
N GLU A 2 -34.80 -44.68 -0.44
CA GLU A 2 -33.74 -44.08 -1.29
C GLU A 2 -34.04 -42.65 -1.77
N LEU A 3 -35.26 -42.38 -2.26
CA LEU A 3 -35.65 -41.03 -2.69
C LEU A 3 -35.57 -39.97 -1.57
N GLU A 4 -35.87 -40.37 -0.33
CA GLU A 4 -35.76 -39.49 0.83
C GLU A 4 -34.29 -39.21 1.18
N SER A 5 -33.42 -40.24 1.08
CA SER A 5 -31.98 -40.08 1.24
C SER A 5 -31.40 -39.11 0.20
N ILE A 6 -31.79 -39.25 -1.07
CA ILE A 6 -31.35 -38.34 -2.15
C ILE A 6 -31.84 -36.91 -1.89
N ARG A 7 -33.10 -36.73 -1.47
CA ARG A 7 -33.64 -35.40 -1.13
C ARG A 7 -32.89 -34.76 0.03
N ARG A 8 -32.59 -35.52 1.08
CA ARG A 8 -31.82 -35.05 2.23
C ARG A 8 -30.42 -34.62 1.81
N ARG A 9 -29.73 -35.46 1.03
CA ARG A 9 -28.38 -35.17 0.54
C ARG A 9 -28.35 -33.94 -0.36
N LYS A 10 -29.37 -33.77 -1.20
CA LYS A 10 -29.54 -32.55 -2.01
C LYS A 10 -29.68 -31.31 -1.12
N GLN A 11 -30.44 -31.36 -0.03
CA GLN A 11 -30.56 -30.23 0.89
C GLN A 11 -29.25 -29.90 1.61
N GLU A 12 -28.51 -30.93 2.05
CA GLU A 12 -27.18 -30.76 2.64
C GLU A 12 -26.22 -30.06 1.66
N LEU A 13 -26.15 -30.56 0.41
CA LEU A 13 -25.30 -29.98 -0.63
C LEU A 13 -25.69 -28.54 -0.98
N LEU A 14 -26.99 -28.23 -1.04
CA LEU A 14 -27.44 -26.85 -1.26
C LEU A 14 -27.04 -25.94 -0.10
N GLY A 15 -27.11 -26.43 1.14
CA GLY A 15 -26.63 -25.71 2.31
C GLY A 15 -25.11 -25.48 2.29
N GLU A 16 -24.34 -26.49 1.88
CA GLU A 16 -22.88 -26.37 1.70
C GLU A 16 -22.54 -25.36 0.60
N ILE A 17 -23.21 -25.42 -0.55
CA ILE A 17 -23.01 -24.47 -1.64
C ILE A 17 -23.31 -23.04 -1.18
N GLN A 18 -24.36 -22.83 -0.39
CA GLN A 18 -24.68 -21.50 0.12
C GLN A 18 -23.59 -20.98 1.07
N ARG A 19 -23.13 -21.81 2.02
CA ARG A 19 -22.05 -21.42 2.93
C ARG A 19 -20.77 -21.06 2.18
N LEU A 20 -20.38 -21.86 1.19
CA LEU A 20 -19.21 -21.59 0.35
C LEU A 20 -19.35 -20.28 -0.44
N ARG A 21 -20.57 -19.94 -0.89
CA ARG A 21 -20.83 -18.65 -1.55
C ARG A 21 -20.69 -17.48 -0.60
N ASP A 22 -21.19 -17.63 0.63
CA ASP A 22 -21.11 -16.58 1.65
C ASP A 22 -19.65 -16.34 2.06
N GLU A 23 -18.89 -17.42 2.32
CA GLU A 23 -17.44 -17.36 2.60
C GLU A 23 -16.65 -16.70 1.46
N LEU A 24 -16.97 -17.05 0.20
CA LEU A 24 -16.32 -16.42 -0.95
C LEU A 24 -16.65 -14.92 -1.05
N SER A 25 -17.89 -14.54 -0.76
CA SER A 25 -18.31 -13.13 -0.78
C SER A 25 -17.59 -12.31 0.29
N GLU A 26 -17.41 -12.87 1.50
CA GLU A 26 -16.65 -12.23 2.57
C GLU A 26 -15.18 -12.07 2.19
N ALA A 27 -14.56 -13.13 1.65
CA ALA A 27 -13.17 -13.08 1.20
C ALA A 27 -12.94 -12.03 0.10
N ILE A 28 -13.87 -11.89 -0.86
CA ILE A 28 -13.80 -10.85 -1.89
C ILE A 28 -13.84 -9.46 -1.25
N SER A 29 -14.77 -9.22 -0.33
CA SER A 29 -14.90 -7.93 0.35
C SER A 29 -13.65 -7.57 1.17
N GLU A 30 -13.03 -8.56 1.81
CA GLU A 30 -11.77 -8.38 2.53
C GLU A 30 -10.63 -7.97 1.58
N VAL A 31 -10.50 -8.66 0.43
CA VAL A 31 -9.49 -8.33 -0.58
C VAL A 31 -9.67 -6.91 -1.12
N GLU A 32 -10.89 -6.52 -1.49
CA GLU A 32 -11.18 -5.16 -1.95
C GLU A 32 -10.86 -4.10 -0.87
N GLY A 33 -11.14 -4.42 0.39
CA GLY A 33 -10.81 -3.57 1.54
C GLY A 33 -9.30 -3.37 1.72
N LEU A 34 -8.50 -4.43 1.52
CA LEU A 34 -7.04 -4.37 1.58
C LEU A 34 -6.47 -3.50 0.45
N GLU A 35 -6.94 -3.69 -0.80
CA GLU A 35 -6.49 -2.90 -1.96
C GLU A 35 -6.79 -1.40 -1.78
N ALA A 36 -7.99 -1.06 -1.30
CA ALA A 36 -8.36 0.33 -1.03
C ALA A 36 -7.47 0.97 0.05
N ASN A 37 -7.15 0.21 1.10
CA ASN A 37 -6.26 0.67 2.18
C ASN A 37 -4.82 0.87 1.69
N GLU A 38 -4.29 -0.06 0.88
CA GLU A 38 -2.96 0.08 0.27
C GLU A 38 -2.89 1.28 -0.69
N GLY A 39 -3.94 1.53 -1.48
CA GLY A 39 -4.07 2.72 -2.31
C GLY A 39 -3.99 4.01 -1.49
N SER A 40 -4.72 4.08 -0.38
CA SER A 40 -4.70 5.23 0.54
C SER A 40 -3.32 5.48 1.16
N LYS A 41 -2.65 4.42 1.64
CA LYS A 41 -1.28 4.49 2.18
C LYS A 41 -0.28 4.98 1.14
N THR A 42 -0.40 4.50 -0.09
CA THR A 42 0.46 4.91 -1.21
C THR A 42 0.27 6.40 -1.54
N LEU A 43 -0.97 6.87 -1.62
CA LEU A 43 -1.27 8.29 -1.83
C LEU A 43 -0.72 9.17 -0.70
N GLN A 44 -0.86 8.74 0.55
CA GLN A 44 -0.30 9.46 1.69
C GLN A 44 1.23 9.52 1.64
N ARG A 45 1.89 8.39 1.32
CA ARG A 45 3.34 8.32 1.17
C ARG A 45 3.83 9.26 0.05
N ASN A 46 3.16 9.26 -1.10
CA ASN A 46 3.50 10.12 -2.24
C ASN A 46 3.36 11.62 -1.90
N ARG A 47 2.31 12.00 -1.16
CA ARG A 47 2.13 13.37 -0.68
C ARG A 47 3.28 13.80 0.24
N LYS A 48 3.65 12.95 1.21
CA LYS A 48 4.79 13.25 2.10
C LYS A 48 6.11 13.33 1.34
N MET A 49 6.33 12.46 0.35
CA MET A 49 7.51 12.51 -0.53
C MET A 49 7.59 13.84 -1.29
N GLY A 50 6.48 14.30 -1.87
CA GLY A 50 6.41 15.61 -2.53
C GLY A 50 6.73 16.78 -1.59
N MET A 51 6.26 16.74 -0.34
CA MET A 51 6.61 17.74 0.67
C MET A 51 8.11 17.70 1.02
N GLY A 52 8.69 16.51 1.18
CA GLY A 52 10.12 16.36 1.47
C GLY A 52 11.01 16.89 0.35
N ARG A 53 10.66 16.64 -0.91
CA ARG A 53 11.35 17.23 -2.08
C ARG A 53 11.29 18.76 -2.08
N LYS A 54 10.10 19.33 -1.81
CA LYS A 54 9.94 20.79 -1.68
C LYS A 54 10.80 21.36 -0.55
N LYS A 55 10.87 20.68 0.61
CA LYS A 55 11.73 21.07 1.73
C LYS A 55 13.20 21.00 1.35
N PHE A 56 13.63 19.93 0.69
CA PHE A 56 15.00 19.78 0.18
C PHE A 56 15.38 20.92 -0.76
N ASN A 57 14.50 21.28 -1.69
CA ASN A 57 14.73 22.37 -2.64
C ASN A 57 14.83 23.76 -1.98
N MET A 58 14.31 23.92 -0.75
CA MET A 58 14.46 25.15 0.03
C MET A 58 15.70 25.11 0.95
N ASP A 59 15.97 23.95 1.55
CA ASP A 59 17.07 23.70 2.48
C ASP A 59 17.40 22.19 2.40
N PRO A 60 18.52 21.81 1.76
CA PRO A 60 18.86 20.41 1.52
C PRO A 60 18.91 19.57 2.81
N LYS A 61 19.53 20.13 3.86
CA LYS A 61 19.71 19.45 5.15
C LYS A 61 18.36 19.19 5.82
N LYS A 62 17.48 20.20 5.87
CA LYS A 62 16.12 20.03 6.44
C LYS A 62 15.25 19.11 5.61
N GLY A 63 15.42 19.11 4.29
CA GLY A 63 14.74 18.17 3.40
C GLY A 63 15.09 16.72 3.68
N ILE A 64 16.38 16.40 3.77
CA ILE A 64 16.86 15.06 4.11
C ILE A 64 16.39 14.67 5.51
N GLN A 65 16.53 15.56 6.51
CA GLN A 65 16.05 15.31 7.86
C GLN A 65 14.56 14.95 7.88
N PHE A 66 13.71 15.73 7.21
CA PHE A 66 12.28 15.44 7.12
C PHE A 66 12.00 14.09 6.45
N LEU A 67 12.69 13.76 5.37
CA LEU A 67 12.51 12.49 4.67
C LEU A 67 12.92 11.29 5.54
N VAL A 68 13.94 11.44 6.37
CA VAL A 68 14.36 10.43 7.36
C VAL A 68 13.34 10.28 8.47
N GLU A 69 12.91 11.39 9.08
CA GLU A 69 11.93 11.41 10.17
C GLU A 69 10.56 10.86 9.75
N GLN A 70 10.20 10.99 8.46
CA GLN A 70 8.97 10.43 7.90
C GLN A 70 9.13 9.00 7.36
N GLU A 71 10.28 8.36 7.57
CA GLU A 71 10.58 7.00 7.10
C GLU A 71 10.42 6.85 5.56
N LEU A 72 10.70 7.94 4.86
CA LEU A 72 10.66 8.03 3.40
C LEU A 72 12.04 7.79 2.79
N LEU A 73 13.09 8.03 3.57
CA LEU A 73 14.50 7.86 3.20
C LEU A 73 15.26 7.27 4.39
N ARG A 74 16.12 6.27 4.16
CA ARG A 74 16.96 5.73 5.23
C ARG A 74 18.15 6.67 5.46
N HIS A 75 18.56 6.79 6.72
CA HIS A 75 19.69 7.63 7.10
C HIS A 75 21.03 6.91 6.88
N THR A 76 21.31 6.55 5.62
CA THR A 76 22.59 5.98 5.18
C THR A 76 23.13 6.81 4.02
N ALA A 77 24.45 6.83 3.86
CA ALA A 77 25.09 7.57 2.77
C ALA A 77 24.63 7.03 1.41
N GLU A 78 24.48 5.71 1.27
CA GLU A 78 24.07 5.04 0.05
C GLU A 78 22.63 5.36 -0.35
N ASP A 79 21.70 5.37 0.61
CA ASP A 79 20.30 5.70 0.35
C ASP A 79 20.14 7.18 -0.02
N ILE A 80 20.85 8.08 0.68
CA ILE A 80 20.86 9.51 0.36
C ILE A 80 21.48 9.75 -1.03
N ALA A 81 22.61 9.12 -1.33
CA ALA A 81 23.25 9.24 -2.64
C ALA A 81 22.32 8.75 -3.76
N ARG A 82 21.63 7.62 -3.57
CA ARG A 82 20.62 7.13 -4.52
C ARG A 82 19.46 8.09 -4.70
N PHE A 83 18.97 8.71 -3.63
CA PHE A 83 17.92 9.73 -3.68
C PHE A 83 18.36 10.95 -4.51
N LEU A 84 19.55 11.49 -4.22
CA LEU A 84 20.12 12.64 -4.93
C LEU A 84 20.39 12.31 -6.40
N TYR A 85 20.95 11.13 -6.68
CA TYR A 85 21.24 10.66 -8.04
C TYR A 85 19.97 10.50 -8.88
N LYS A 86 18.90 9.93 -8.29
CA LYS A 86 17.60 9.85 -8.98
C LYS A 86 17.06 11.24 -9.32
N GLY A 87 17.27 12.22 -8.43
CA GLY A 87 17.03 13.64 -8.70
C GLY A 87 15.58 14.02 -9.01
N GLU A 88 14.63 13.12 -8.78
CA GLU A 88 13.24 13.29 -9.22
C GLU A 88 12.56 14.43 -8.44
N GLY A 89 12.29 15.55 -9.12
CA GLY A 89 11.69 16.73 -8.51
C GLY A 89 12.64 17.51 -7.58
N LEU A 90 13.95 17.26 -7.68
CA LEU A 90 14.98 17.99 -6.93
C LEU A 90 15.66 19.04 -7.81
N ASN A 91 15.95 20.21 -7.22
CA ASN A 91 16.69 21.26 -7.87
C ASN A 91 18.17 20.90 -7.91
N LYS A 92 18.78 20.87 -9.11
CA LYS A 92 20.20 20.50 -9.27
C LYS A 92 21.15 21.40 -8.49
N THR A 93 20.83 22.68 -8.35
CA THR A 93 21.60 23.62 -7.51
C THR A 93 21.56 23.21 -6.05
N ALA A 94 20.38 22.85 -5.53
CA ALA A 94 20.22 22.36 -4.15
C ALA A 94 20.89 20.99 -3.91
N ILE A 95 21.16 20.22 -4.96
CA ILE A 95 21.97 18.99 -4.87
C ILE A 95 23.46 19.34 -4.76
N GLY A 96 23.90 20.44 -5.37
CA GLY A 96 25.29 20.87 -5.38
C GLY A 96 25.72 21.71 -4.17
N ASP A 97 24.76 22.33 -3.47
CA ASP A 97 24.94 23.05 -2.20
C ASP A 97 25.14 22.10 -1.00
#